data_AF-A0AA38W555-F1
#
_entry.id   AF-A0AA38W555-F1
#
_cell.length_a   1.000
_cell.length_b   1.000
_cell.length_c   1.000
_cell.angle_alpha   90.00
_cell.angle_beta   90.00
_cell.angle_gamma   90.00
#
_symmetry.space_group_name_H-M   'P 1'
#
loop_
_entity.id
_entity.type
_entity.pdbx_description
1 polymer ?
#
loop_
_entity_poly.entity_id
_entity_poly.type
_entity_poly.pdbx_seq_one_letter_code
_entity_poly.pdbx_strand_id
1 'polypeptide(L)'
;MFPTLHGNTRDSLRWLSPTHEERDFSVYETYTTLDGSHPIIPWCSAAWFPGHIPKHAFYLWVAFHKRHPTQDRIVSWKNDPPEWS
;
A
#
# COMPACT_ATOMS: atom_id res chain seq x y z
N MET A 1 19.62 -21.30 21.38
CA MET A 1 20.92 -20.64 21.63
C MET A 1 20.66 -19.14 21.55
N PHE A 2 20.89 -18.39 22.63
CA PHE A 2 20.58 -16.95 22.69
C PHE A 2 21.77 -16.13 22.15
N PRO A 3 21.54 -15.03 21.40
CA PRO A 3 22.61 -14.20 20.88
C PRO A 3 23.34 -13.49 22.03
N THR A 4 24.68 -13.56 22.03
CA THR A 4 25.53 -12.99 23.08
C THR A 4 25.78 -11.50 22.80
N LEU A 5 25.13 -10.63 23.56
CA LEU A 5 25.32 -9.18 23.46
C LEU A 5 26.71 -8.77 23.98
N HIS A 6 27.57 -8.26 23.10
CA HIS A 6 28.86 -7.66 23.48
C HIS A 6 28.65 -6.19 23.85
N GLY A 7 28.85 -5.84 25.12
CA GLY A 7 28.52 -4.53 25.71
C GLY A 7 29.33 -3.30 25.23
N ASN A 8 30.09 -3.41 24.14
CA ASN A 8 30.86 -2.29 23.57
C ASN A 8 30.76 -2.18 22.04
N THR A 9 29.81 -2.88 21.42
CA THR A 9 29.61 -2.88 19.96
C THR A 9 28.35 -2.07 19.65
N ARG A 10 28.42 -1.13 18.70
CA ARG A 10 27.24 -0.41 18.23
C ARG A 10 26.34 -1.37 17.46
N ASP A 11 25.07 -1.47 17.83
CA ASP A 11 24.09 -2.22 17.08
C ASP A 11 23.96 -1.64 15.66
N SER A 12 24.13 -2.48 14.65
CA SER A 12 23.94 -2.12 13.24
C SER A 12 22.72 -2.83 12.70
N LEU A 13 21.81 -2.06 12.07
CA LEU A 13 20.68 -2.63 11.35
C LEU A 13 21.17 -3.33 10.09
N ARG A 14 20.86 -4.62 9.98
CA ARG A 14 21.26 -5.47 8.86
C ARG A 14 19.99 -5.99 8.18
N TRP A 15 19.95 -5.92 6.85
CA TRP A 15 18.87 -6.42 6.03
C TRP A 15 19.28 -7.76 5.42
N LEU A 16 18.43 -8.78 5.57
CA LEU A 16 18.60 -10.06 4.88
C LEU A 16 17.83 -9.99 3.57
N SER A 17 18.55 -9.94 2.46
CA SER A 17 17.92 -9.93 1.14
C SER A 17 17.23 -11.27 0.86
N PRO A 18 16.29 -11.32 -0.10
CA PRO A 18 15.73 -12.56 -0.61
C PRO A 18 16.78 -13.52 -1.20
N THR A 19 17.97 -13.02 -1.56
CA THR A 19 19.12 -13.81 -2.02
C THR A 19 19.99 -14.34 -0.88
N HIS A 20 19.55 -14.17 0.38
CA HIS A 20 20.27 -14.60 1.58
C HIS A 20 21.64 -13.92 1.76
N GLU A 21 21.76 -12.70 1.22
CA GLU A 21 22.91 -11.83 1.45
C GLU A 21 22.56 -10.82 2.55
N GLU A 22 23.46 -10.68 3.52
CA GLU A 22 23.32 -9.71 4.60
C GLU A 22 23.96 -8.38 4.17
N ARG A 23 23.15 -7.32 4.11
CA ARG A 23 23.60 -5.96 3.75
C ARG A 23 23.23 -4.97 4.83
N ASP A 24 23.83 -3.79 4.77
CA ASP A 24 23.43 -2.69 5.64
C ASP A 24 21.99 -2.28 5.34
N PHE A 25 21.23 -1.98 6.39
CA PHE A 25 19.82 -1.62 6.23
C PHE A 25 19.66 -0.30 5.48
N SER A 26 18.88 -0.35 4.40
CA SER A 26 18.43 0.83 3.67
C SER A 26 16.92 0.75 3.49
N VAL A 27 16.20 1.79 3.93
CA VAL A 27 14.73 1.86 3.82
C VAL A 27 14.28 1.67 2.37
N TYR A 28 15.02 2.25 1.42
CA TYR A 28 14.73 2.13 0.00
C TYR A 28 14.87 0.69 -0.51
N GLU A 29 15.98 0.02 -0.20
CA GLU A 29 16.22 -1.37 -0.63
C GLU A 29 15.24 -2.33 0.05
N THR A 30 15.05 -2.20 1.36
CA THR A 30 14.07 -2.97 2.13
C THR A 30 12.68 -2.82 1.55
N TYR A 31 12.22 -1.59 1.30
CA TYR A 31 10.91 -1.34 0.70
C TYR A 31 10.80 -1.96 -0.69
N THR A 32 11.81 -1.76 -1.55
CA THR A 32 11.81 -2.32 -2.92
C THR A 32 11.75 -3.84 -2.92
N THR A 33 12.45 -4.50 -1.99
CA THR A 33 12.39 -5.96 -1.84
C THR A 33 11.06 -6.48 -1.30
N LEU A 34 10.35 -5.69 -0.48
CA LEU A 34 9.05 -6.05 0.10
C LEU A 34 7.87 -5.75 -0.84
N ASP A 35 7.93 -4.63 -1.56
CA ASP A 35 6.89 -4.14 -2.48
C ASP A 35 6.78 -5.09 -3.70
N GLY A 36 7.90 -5.64 -4.16
CA GLY A 36 7.91 -6.53 -5.32
C GLY A 36 7.57 -5.79 -6.63
N SER A 37 7.16 -6.54 -7.67
CA SER A 37 6.79 -5.96 -8.96
C SER A 37 5.28 -5.78 -9.03
N HIS A 38 4.81 -4.56 -8.79
CA HIS A 38 3.41 -4.21 -8.98
C HIS A 38 3.15 -3.69 -10.39
N PRO A 39 2.06 -4.12 -11.05
CA PRO A 39 1.69 -3.57 -12.34
C PRO A 39 1.44 -2.07 -12.20
N ILE A 40 1.98 -1.28 -13.14
CA ILE A 40 1.74 0.15 -13.19
C ILE A 40 0.27 0.36 -13.52
N ILE A 41 -0.50 0.74 -12.51
CA ILE A 41 -1.94 0.94 -12.62
C ILE A 41 -2.19 2.35 -13.19
N PRO A 42 -3.00 2.51 -14.26
CA PRO A 42 -3.18 3.79 -14.94
C PRO A 42 -3.70 4.93 -14.04
N TRP A 43 -4.41 4.58 -12.97
CA TRP A 43 -4.93 5.57 -12.03
C TRP A 43 -3.84 6.14 -11.11
N CYS A 44 -2.73 5.43 -10.89
CA CYS A 44 -1.69 5.84 -9.96
C CYS A 44 -1.03 7.15 -10.43
N SER A 45 -0.76 7.28 -11.73
CA SER A 45 -0.26 8.52 -12.33
C SER A 45 -1.29 9.66 -12.31
N ALA A 46 -2.58 9.34 -12.43
CA ALA A 46 -3.65 10.33 -12.34
C ALA A 46 -3.87 10.85 -10.90
N ALA A 47 -3.66 10.01 -9.89
CA ALA A 47 -3.79 10.38 -8.47
C ALA A 47 -2.53 11.05 -7.92
N TRP A 48 -1.34 10.59 -8.32
CA TRP A 48 -0.07 10.95 -7.71
C TRP A 48 0.87 11.71 -8.67
N PHE A 49 0.34 12.64 -9.45
CA PHE A 49 1.16 13.48 -10.33
C PHE A 49 1.92 14.58 -9.55
N PRO A 50 3.03 15.12 -10.10
CA PRO A 50 3.74 16.24 -9.49
C PRO A 50 2.82 17.48 -9.41
N GLY A 51 2.55 17.96 -8.20
CA GLY A 51 1.60 19.06 -7.98
C GLY A 51 0.16 18.62 -7.70
N HIS A 52 -0.09 17.32 -7.47
CA HIS A 52 -1.38 16.87 -6.99
C HIS A 52 -1.70 17.51 -5.62
N ILE A 53 -2.98 17.82 -5.43
CA ILE A 53 -3.49 18.24 -4.13
C ILE A 53 -3.80 16.95 -3.34
N PRO A 54 -3.18 16.72 -2.16
CA PRO A 54 -3.33 15.46 -1.41
C PRO A 54 -4.79 15.07 -1.17
N LYS A 55 -5.65 16.06 -0.90
CA LYS A 55 -7.10 15.87 -0.73
C LYS A 55 -7.77 15.26 -1.97
N HIS A 56 -7.46 15.76 -3.16
CA HIS A 56 -8.06 15.26 -4.40
C HIS A 56 -7.50 13.89 -4.81
N ALA A 57 -6.20 13.69 -4.62
CA ALA A 57 -5.56 12.39 -4.84
C ALA A 57 -6.20 11.30 -3.95
N PHE A 58 -6.48 11.63 -2.69
CA PHE A 58 -7.15 10.71 -1.77
C PHE A 58 -8.57 10.34 -2.22
N TYR A 59 -9.40 11.32 -2.59
CA TYR A 59 -10.75 11.03 -3.10
C TYR A 59 -10.71 10.19 -4.38
N LEU A 60 -9.78 10.50 -5.28
CA LEU A 60 -9.61 9.78 -6.54
C LEU A 60 -9.15 8.34 -6.28
N TRP A 61 -8.19 8.13 -5.37
CA TRP A 61 -7.75 6.81 -4.92
C TRP A 61 -8.91 5.98 -4.35
N VAL A 62 -9.73 6.56 -3.47
CA VAL A 62 -10.91 5.88 -2.89
C VAL A 62 -11.94 5.53 -3.97
N ALA A 63 -12.19 6.45 -4.92
CA ALA A 63 -13.10 6.23 -6.04
C ALA A 63 -12.62 5.07 -6.94
N PHE A 64 -11.32 5.03 -7.26
CA PHE A 64 -10.72 3.94 -8.05
C PHE A 64 -10.77 2.59 -7.35
N HIS A 65 -10.65 2.57 -6.02
CA HIS A 65 -10.81 1.36 -5.22
C HIS A 65 -12.28 0.90 -5.07
N LYS A 66 -13.26 1.56 -5.71
CA LYS A 66 -14.70 1.26 -5.63
C LYS A 66 -15.21 1.04 -4.20
N ARG A 67 -14.57 1.63 -3.20
CA ARG A 67 -14.89 1.40 -1.79
C ARG A 67 -15.96 2.38 -1.29
N HIS A 68 -17.02 2.56 -2.07
CA HIS A 68 -18.20 3.33 -1.69
C HIS A 68 -19.35 2.37 -1.35
N PRO A 69 -19.43 1.88 -0.09
CA PRO A 69 -20.59 1.11 0.36
C PRO A 69 -21.92 1.87 0.15
N THR A 70 -21.88 3.20 0.09
CA THR A 70 -23.04 4.04 -0.26
C THR A 70 -23.52 3.84 -1.68
N GLN A 71 -22.64 3.68 -2.67
CA GLN A 71 -23.05 3.51 -4.06
C GLN A 71 -23.59 2.11 -4.32
N ASP A 72 -22.92 1.07 -3.80
CA ASP A 72 -23.42 -0.31 -3.88
C ASP A 72 -24.79 -0.47 -3.19
N ARG A 73 -24.99 0.20 -2.04
CA ARG A 73 -26.26 0.18 -1.31
C ARG A 73 -27.40 0.96 -2.00
N ILE A 74 -27.09 2.05 -2.73
CA ILE A 74 -28.10 2.76 -3.52
C ILE A 74 -28.50 1.93 -4.75
N VAL A 75 -27.58 1.17 -5.34
CA VAL A 75 -27.88 0.25 -6.44
C VAL A 75 -28.72 -0.93 -5.96
N SER A 76 -28.46 -1.49 -4.78
CA SER A 76 -29.32 -2.55 -4.23
C SER A 76 -30.76 -2.08 -4.06
N TRP A 77 -30.98 -0.88 -3.50
CA TRP A 77 -32.32 -0.31 -3.32
C TRP A 77 -33.07 0.00 -4.62
N LYS A 78 -32.37 0.18 -5.74
CA LYS A 78 -33.00 0.36 -7.06
C LYS A 78 -33.49 -0.95 -7.68
N ASN A 79 -32.92 -2.07 -7.28
CA ASN A 79 -33.26 -3.39 -7.82
C ASN A 79 -34.33 -4.12 -6.98
N ASP A 80 -34.71 -3.58 -5.82
CA ASP A 80 -35.85 -4.06 -5.05
C ASP A 80 -37.14 -3.48 -5.67
N PRO A 81 -37.99 -4.29 -6.33
CA PRO A 81 -39.31 -3.82 -6.71
C PRO A 81 -40.11 -3.50 -5.43
N PRO A 82 -40.95 -2.46 -5.45
CA PRO A 82 -41.83 -2.21 -4.33
C PRO A 82 -42.70 -3.46 -4.06
N GLU A 83 -42.80 -3.90 -2.81
CA GLU A 83 -43.60 -5.06 -2.36
C GLU A 83 -45.09 -5.02 -2.74
N TRP A 84 -45.55 -3.92 -3.34
CA TRP A 84 -46.92 -3.76 -3.84
C TRP A 84 -47.09 -4.04 -5.34
N SER A 85 -46.04 -4.51 -6.04
CA SER A 85 -46.09 -4.86 -7.48
C SER A 85 -46.46 -6.32 -7.72
#